data_AF-A0A429END9-F1
#
_entry.id   AF-A0A429END9-F1
#
_cell.length_a   1.000
_cell.length_b   1.000
_cell.length_c   1.000
_cell.angle_alpha   90.00
_cell.angle_beta   90.00
_cell.angle_gamma   90.00
#
_symmetry.space_group_name_H-M   'P 1'
#
loop_
_entity.id
_entity.type
_entity.pdbx_description
1 polymer ?
#
loop_
_entity_poly.entity_id
_entity_poly.type
_entity_poly.pdbx_seq_one_letter_code
_entity_poly.pdbx_strand_id
1 'polypeptide(L)' 'MDGLRVVPARRHGRDRLYVCLPNGGNVAWYDREAARVNLLSDDRRDEVLQALGPFLTGPVAVGPPPVPKRGELGRLD' A
#
# COMPACT_ATOMS: atom_id res chain seq x y z
N MET A 1 -21.79 -6.09 3.25
CA MET A 1 -20.45 -6.69 3.14
C MET A 1 -19.79 -6.16 1.89
N ASP A 2 -19.54 -4.85 1.85
CA ASP A 2 -18.82 -4.27 0.70
C ASP A 2 -17.35 -4.20 1.09
N GLY A 3 -16.72 -5.38 1.00
CA GLY A 3 -15.35 -5.59 1.46
C GLY A 3 -14.37 -4.86 0.56
N LEU A 4 -13.35 -4.26 1.16
CA LEU A 4 -12.21 -3.73 0.42
C LEU A 4 -11.61 -4.80 -0.49
N ARG A 5 -11.27 -4.42 -1.72
CA ARG A 5 -10.68 -5.32 -2.71
C ARG A 5 -9.16 -5.15 -2.73
N VAL A 6 -8.44 -6.24 -2.51
CA VAL A 6 -6.99 -6.27 -2.66
C VAL A 6 -6.64 -6.62 -4.11
N VAL A 7 -5.97 -5.71 -4.81
CA VAL A 7 -5.55 -5.87 -6.21
C VAL A 7 -4.02 -5.92 -6.26
N PRO A 8 -3.42 -7.06 -6.61
CA PRO A 8 -1.99 -7.14 -6.83
C PRO A 8 -1.59 -6.39 -8.10
N ALA A 9 -0.51 -5.62 -8.02
CA ALA A 9 0.03 -4.90 -9.15
C ALA A 9 1.55 -4.88 -9.08
N ARG A 10 2.18 -5.21 -10.20
CA ARG A 10 3.63 -5.14 -10.36
C ARG A 10 3.97 -3.90 -11.18
N ARG A 11 4.65 -2.92 -10.57
CA ARG A 11 5.05 -1.68 -11.24
C ARG A 11 6.53 -1.42 -11.02
N HIS A 12 7.28 -1.19 -12.11
CA HIS A 12 8.73 -1.01 -12.08
C HIS A 12 9.48 -2.12 -11.32
N GLY A 13 9.07 -3.39 -11.50
CA GLY A 13 9.67 -4.53 -10.80
C GLY A 13 9.26 -4.69 -9.34
N ARG A 14 8.47 -3.76 -8.77
CA ARG A 14 8.03 -3.80 -7.37
C ARG A 14 6.66 -4.44 -7.25
N ASP A 15 6.53 -5.43 -6.38
CA ASP A 15 5.25 -6.08 -6.06
C ASP A 15 4.51 -5.28 -5.00
N ARG A 16 3.38 -4.67 -5.39
CA ARG A 16 2.51 -3.90 -4.51
C ARG A 16 1.10 -4.47 -4.49
N LEU A 17 0.43 -4.35 -3.36
CA LEU A 17 -0.99 -4.68 -3.24
C LEU A 17 -1.78 -3.40 -3.02
N TYR A 18 -2.68 -3.08 -3.93
CA TYR A 18 -3.58 -1.94 -3.80
C TYR A 18 -4.86 -2.36 -3.09
N VAL A 19 -5.38 -1.50 -2.23
CA VAL A 19 -6.62 -1.73 -1.50
C VAL A 19 -7.64 -0.73 -2.02
N CYS A 20 -8.55 -1.23 -2.85
CA CYS A 20 -9.56 -0.44 -3.50
C CYS A 20 -10.90 -0.59 -2.79
N LEU A 21 -11.60 0.52 -2.65
CA LEU A 21 -13.01 0.58 -2.35
C LEU A 21 -13.80 -0.06 -3.50
N PRO A 22 -15.03 -0.51 -3.22
CA PRO A 22 -15.92 -1.04 -4.24
C PRO A 22 -16.33 0.00 -5.30
N ASN A 23 -16.24 1.29 -4.96
CA ASN A 23 -16.42 2.38 -5.91
C ASN A 23 -15.22 2.59 -6.86
N GLY A 24 -14.16 1.77 -6.73
CA GLY A 24 -12.93 1.85 -7.53
C GLY A 24 -11.86 2.78 -6.97
N GLY A 25 -12.12 3.51 -5.90
CA GLY A 25 -11.15 4.41 -5.26
C GLY A 25 -10.09 3.65 -4.47
N ASN A 26 -8.83 4.00 -4.64
CA ASN A 26 -7.74 3.43 -3.85
C ASN A 26 -7.66 4.09 -2.47
N VAL A 27 -7.70 3.31 -1.39
CA VAL A 27 -7.61 3.80 0.00
C VAL A 27 -6.27 3.49 0.66
N ALA A 28 -5.53 2.49 0.16
CA ALA A 28 -4.22 2.16 0.69
C ALA A 28 -3.42 1.28 -0.28
N TRP A 29 -2.11 1.18 -0.07
CA TRP A 29 -1.31 0.19 -0.77
C TRP A 29 -0.19 -0.37 0.12
N TYR A 30 0.04 -1.68 0.00
CA TYR A 30 1.12 -2.39 0.66
C TYR A 30 2.31 -2.56 -0.27
N ASP A 31 3.46 -2.10 0.17
CA ASP A 31 4.76 -2.38 -0.43
C ASP A 31 5.31 -3.66 0.19
N ARG A 32 5.38 -4.74 -0.61
CA ARG A 32 5.90 -6.03 -0.13
C ARG A 32 7.41 -5.99 0.07
N GLU A 33 8.14 -5.17 -0.69
CA GLU A 33 9.59 -5.05 -0.55
C GLU A 33 9.95 -4.30 0.73
N ALA A 34 9.23 -3.21 1.02
CA ALA A 34 9.48 -2.39 2.21
C ALA A 34 8.68 -2.84 3.46
N ALA A 35 7.88 -3.91 3.36
CA ALA A 35 6.93 -4.36 4.38
C ALA A 35 6.14 -3.19 5.00
N ARG A 36 5.59 -2.31 4.14
CA ARG A 36 4.94 -1.06 4.57
C ARG A 36 3.58 -0.86 3.92
N VAL A 37 2.58 -0.56 4.74
CA VAL A 37 1.25 -0.11 4.31
C VAL A 37 1.20 1.40 4.29
N ASN A 38 0.86 1.94 3.14
CA ASN A 38 0.69 3.36 2.90
C ASN A 38 -0.81 3.66 2.85
N LEU A 39 -1.32 4.34 3.86
CA LEU A 39 -2.72 4.74 3.93
C LEU A 39 -2.93 6.04 3.17
N LEU A 40 -3.95 6.07 2.31
CA LEU A 40 -4.43 7.28 1.65
C LEU A 40 -5.62 7.88 2.40
N SER A 41 -6.33 7.07 3.19
CA SER A 41 -7.41 7.49 4.09
C SER A 41 -7.24 6.83 5.45
N ASP A 42 -7.10 7.64 6.50
CA ASP A 42 -6.91 7.15 7.88
C ASP A 42 -8.22 6.59 8.47
N ASP A 43 -9.37 7.13 8.07
CA ASP A 43 -10.72 6.68 8.46
C ASP A 43 -10.97 5.18 8.29
N ARG A 44 -10.25 4.52 7.38
CA ARG A 44 -10.45 3.11 7.04
C ARG A 44 -9.24 2.24 7.35
N ARG A 45 -8.37 2.70 8.26
CA ARG A 45 -7.15 1.99 8.64
C ARG A 45 -7.41 0.55 9.05
N ASP A 46 -8.37 0.31 9.95
CA ASP A 46 -8.68 -1.03 10.45
C ASP A 46 -9.22 -1.94 9.34
N GLU A 47 -10.11 -1.44 8.48
CA GLU A 47 -10.61 -2.20 7.33
C GLU A 47 -9.47 -2.59 6.38
N VAL A 48 -8.54 -1.67 6.11
CA VAL A 48 -7.37 -1.90 5.26
C VAL A 48 -6.48 -2.99 5.85
N LEU A 49 -6.20 -2.91 7.16
CA LEU A 49 -5.35 -3.90 7.84
C LEU A 49 -6.01 -5.28 7.89
N GLN A 50 -7.34 -5.35 8.10
CA GLN A 50 -8.08 -6.60 7.99
C GLN A 50 -7.99 -7.19 6.56
N ALA A 51 -8.20 -6.37 5.53
CA ALA A 51 -8.17 -6.83 4.14
C ALA A 51 -6.76 -7.30 3.73
N LEU A 52 -5.72 -6.63 4.22
CA LEU A 52 -4.33 -7.00 3.95
C LEU A 52 -3.82 -8.16 4.81
N GLY A 53 -4.45 -8.46 5.95
CA GLY A 53 -4.02 -9.47 6.91
C GLY A 53 -3.49 -10.78 6.31
N PRO A 54 -4.19 -11.41 5.34
CA PRO A 54 -3.73 -12.64 4.68
C PRO A 54 -2.43 -12.50 3.86
N PHE A 55 -2.07 -11.27 3.47
CA PHE A 55 -0.93 -10.95 2.63
C PHE A 55 0.26 -10.39 3.41
N LEU A 56 0.06 -9.99 4.67
CA LEU A 56 1.12 -9.49 5.53
C LEU A 56 1.99 -10.67 5.98
N THR A 57 3.28 -10.62 5.66
CA THR A 57 4.23 -11.70 5.96
C THR A 57 5.01 -11.47 7.27
N GLY A 58 4.54 -10.58 8.14
CA GLY A 58 5.22 -10.19 9.37
C GLY A 58 4.79 -8.82 9.90
N PRO A 59 5.53 -8.25 10.88
CA PRO A 59 5.27 -6.90 11.35
C PRO A 59 5.47 -5.90 10.20
N VAL A 60 4.44 -5.10 9.93
CA VAL A 60 4.47 -4.09 8.86
C VAL A 60 4.40 -2.69 9.42
N ALA A 61 5.11 -1.77 8.79
CA ALA A 61 5.00 -0.35 9.11
C ALA A 61 3.71 0.20 8.50
N VAL A 62 2.95 0.98 9.27
CA VAL A 62 1.74 1.66 8.81
C VAL A 62 1.94 3.15 8.96
N GLY A 63 1.72 3.91 7.89
CA GLY A 63 1.80 5.36 7.94
C GLY A 63 1.81 6.01 6.56
N PRO A 64 1.81 7.35 6.49
CA PRO A 64 1.96 8.05 5.22
C PRO A 64 3.27 7.61 4.54
N PRO A 65 3.32 7.59 3.20
CA PRO A 65 4.55 7.33 2.48
C PRO A 65 5.64 8.24 3.03
N PRO A 66 6.84 7.71 3.29
CA PRO A 66 7.94 8.59 3.66
C PRO A 66 8.09 9.54 2.49
N VAL A 67 7.91 10.84 2.74
CA VAL A 67 8.15 11.86 1.73
C VAL A 67 9.54 11.57 1.16
N PRO A 68 9.67 11.36 -0.17
CA PRO A 68 10.99 11.13 -0.74
C PRO A 68 11.82 12.35 -0.35
N LYS A 69 12.88 12.12 0.43
CA LYS A 69 13.90 13.15 0.61
C LYS A 69 14.34 13.50 -0.79
N ARG A 70 14.19 14.78 -1.18
CA ARG A 70 14.70 15.31 -2.45
C ARG A 70 16.20 14.97 -2.49
N GLY A 71 16.58 13.88 -3.16
CA GLY A 71 17.93 13.33 -3.02
C GLY A 71 18.20 12.04 -3.81
N GLU A 72 17.20 11.24 -4.16
CA GLU A 72 17.39 10.01 -4.98
C GLU A 72 16.94 10.16 -6.44
N LEU A 73 16.99 11.38 -7.00
CA LEU A 73 16.98 11.61 -8.44
C LEU A 73 18.43 11.75 -8.95
N GLY A 74 19.19 10.67 -8.85
CA GLY A 74 20.39 10.43 -9.65
C GLY A 74 20.32 8.97 -10.04
N ARG A 75 20.11 8.61 -11.30
CA ARG A 75 20.93 8.97 -12.45
C ARG A 75 20.09 8.74 -13.71
N LEU A 76 20.00 9.78 -14.53
CA LEU A 76 19.75 9.63 -15.96
C LEU A 76 21.09 9.20 -16.55
N ASP A 77 21.13 8.05 -17.22
CA ASP A 77 22.16 7.72 -18.21
C ASP A 77 21.42 7.35 -19.50
#